data_AF-A0A177C3N5-F1
#
_entry.id   AF-A0A177C3N5-F1
#
_cell.length_a   1.000
_cell.length_b   1.000
_cell.length_c   1.000
_cell.angle_alpha   90.00
_cell.angle_beta   90.00
_cell.angle_gamma   90.00
#
_symmetry.space_group_name_H-M   'P 1'
#
loop_
_entity.id
_entity.type
_entity.pdbx_description
1 polymer ?
#
loop_
_entity_poly.entity_id
_entity_poly.type
_entity_poly.pdbx_seq_one_letter_code
_entity_poly.pdbx_strand_id
1 'polypeptide(L)'
;MADALKAEGNKLFAEKKFEESIEKFTQAIELDPSNHVLYSNRSGAYASLKDYTKAAKEAKAKADELKKQGTEFYKKRQFDEAIEKYNEAWETHKDITYKTNLGAAKFEKGDYEGCIQACNEAVEYGREIYAEYRSSWPRASSAWVARRAREGCVTM
;
A
#
# COMPACT_ATOMS: atom_id res chain seq x y z
N MET A 1 -27.45 -6.19 -10.08
CA MET A 1 -28.26 -6.45 -8.86
C MET A 1 -27.45 -6.02 -7.63
N ALA A 2 -28.08 -5.38 -6.65
CA ALA A 2 -27.42 -4.93 -5.42
C ALA A 2 -26.74 -6.10 -4.66
N ASP A 3 -27.33 -7.30 -4.72
CA ASP A 3 -26.76 -8.50 -4.10
C ASP A 3 -25.41 -8.95 -4.69
N ALA A 4 -25.19 -8.73 -6.00
CA ALA A 4 -23.91 -9.04 -6.63
C ALA A 4 -22.80 -8.11 -6.11
N LEU A 5 -23.10 -6.81 -5.99
CA LEU A 5 -22.17 -5.81 -5.45
C LEU A 5 -21.89 -6.05 -3.96
N LYS A 6 -22.89 -6.49 -3.19
CA LYS A 6 -22.71 -6.93 -1.80
C LYS A 6 -21.76 -8.12 -1.70
N ALA A 7 -21.92 -9.12 -2.55
CA ALA A 7 -21.04 -10.28 -2.58
C ALA A 7 -19.60 -9.91 -2.99
N GLU A 8 -19.44 -9.02 -3.98
CA GLU A 8 -18.14 -8.45 -4.36
C GLU A 8 -17.49 -7.67 -3.21
N GLY A 9 -18.25 -6.80 -2.54
CA GLY A 9 -17.77 -6.04 -1.38
C GLY A 9 -17.29 -6.94 -0.24
N ASN A 10 -18.02 -8.03 0.04
CA ASN A 10 -17.62 -9.03 1.02
C ASN A 10 -16.35 -9.79 0.61
N LYS A 11 -16.19 -10.11 -0.69
CA LYS A 11 -14.96 -10.74 -1.20
C LYS A 11 -13.76 -9.82 -1.04
N LEU A 12 -13.90 -8.55 -1.40
CA LEU A 12 -12.84 -7.54 -1.24
C LEU A 12 -12.50 -7.30 0.23
N PHE A 13 -13.51 -7.33 1.12
CA PHE A 13 -13.30 -7.26 2.56
C PHE A 13 -12.46 -8.45 3.07
N ALA A 14 -12.72 -9.67 2.57
CA ALA A 14 -11.90 -10.85 2.87
C ALA A 14 -10.47 -10.75 2.31
N GLU A 15 -10.29 -10.10 1.16
CA GLU A 15 -8.98 -9.80 0.55
C GLU A 15 -8.24 -8.64 1.23
N LYS A 16 -8.78 -8.06 2.32
CA LYS A 16 -8.24 -6.89 3.05
C LYS A 16 -8.18 -5.60 2.22
N LYS A 17 -8.87 -5.57 1.08
CA LYS A 17 -9.02 -4.40 0.20
C LYS A 17 -10.18 -3.54 0.68
N PHE A 18 -10.02 -2.97 1.87
CA PHE A 18 -11.11 -2.27 2.57
C PHE A 18 -11.61 -1.04 1.80
N GLU A 19 -10.75 -0.31 1.10
CA GLU A 19 -11.14 0.85 0.27
C GLU A 19 -12.04 0.44 -0.91
N GLU A 20 -11.62 -0.54 -1.72
CA GLU A 20 -12.42 -1.07 -2.83
C GLU A 20 -13.75 -1.67 -2.32
N SER A 21 -13.72 -2.33 -1.16
CA SER A 21 -14.90 -2.89 -0.49
C SER A 21 -15.93 -1.81 -0.11
N ILE A 22 -15.47 -0.67 0.44
CA ILE A 22 -16.32 0.48 0.79
C ILE A 22 -17.00 1.06 -0.45
N GLU A 23 -16.29 1.18 -1.58
CA GLU A 23 -16.87 1.65 -2.83
C GLU A 23 -17.98 0.71 -3.31
N LYS A 24 -17.74 -0.62 -3.28
CA LYS A 24 -18.74 -1.62 -3.68
C LYS A 24 -19.97 -1.62 -2.79
N PHE A 25 -19.80 -1.47 -1.48
CA PHE A 25 -20.95 -1.32 -0.58
C PHE A 25 -21.70 -0.01 -0.80
N THR A 26 -21.00 1.07 -1.15
CA THR A 26 -21.65 2.36 -1.47
C THR A 26 -22.46 2.26 -2.76
N GLN A 27 -21.94 1.62 -3.81
CA GLN A 27 -22.69 1.33 -5.03
C GLN A 27 -23.90 0.42 -4.78
N ALA A 28 -23.77 -0.56 -3.88
CA ALA A 28 -24.90 -1.42 -3.50
C ALA A 28 -26.01 -0.62 -2.78
N ILE A 29 -25.64 0.34 -1.92
CA ILE A 29 -26.58 1.22 -1.21
C ILE A 29 -27.32 2.14 -2.18
N GLU A 30 -26.66 2.62 -3.24
CA GLU A 30 -27.32 3.43 -4.28
C GLU A 30 -28.40 2.66 -5.04
N LEU A 31 -28.23 1.34 -5.22
CA LEU A 31 -29.21 0.48 -5.88
C LEU A 31 -30.32 -0.02 -4.95
N ASP A 32 -30.01 -0.24 -3.68
CA ASP A 32 -30.97 -0.65 -2.65
C ASP A 32 -30.73 0.12 -1.33
N PRO A 33 -31.30 1.33 -1.21
CA PRO A 33 -31.17 2.16 -0.02
C PRO A 33 -31.91 1.59 1.20
N SER A 34 -32.84 0.63 1.00
CA SER A 34 -33.67 0.09 2.07
C SER A 34 -32.96 -1.02 2.86
N ASN A 35 -31.85 -1.55 2.35
CA ASN A 35 -31.13 -2.65 2.95
C ASN A 35 -30.11 -2.17 3.98
N HIS A 36 -30.52 -2.20 5.25
CA HIS A 36 -29.69 -1.82 6.40
C HIS A 36 -28.40 -2.65 6.56
N VAL A 37 -28.35 -3.89 6.03
CA VAL A 37 -27.15 -4.76 6.13
C VAL A 37 -25.96 -4.14 5.39
N LEU A 38 -26.20 -3.43 4.28
CA LEU A 38 -25.14 -2.79 3.49
C LEU A 38 -24.45 -1.67 4.29
N TYR A 39 -25.20 -0.91 5.08
CA TYR A 39 -24.66 0.14 5.95
C TYR A 39 -23.78 -0.44 7.05
N SER A 40 -24.20 -1.57 7.65
CA SER A 40 -23.41 -2.29 8.66
C SER A 40 -22.11 -2.85 8.08
N ASN A 41 -22.15 -3.46 6.90
CA ASN A 41 -20.94 -3.99 6.24
C ASN A 41 -19.99 -2.86 5.85
N ARG A 42 -20.52 -1.73 5.36
CA ARG A 42 -19.70 -0.55 5.05
C ARG A 42 -19.05 0.05 6.30
N SER A 43 -19.77 0.13 7.43
CA SER A 43 -19.19 0.63 8.68
C SER A 43 -18.09 -0.30 9.21
N GLY A 44 -18.28 -1.61 9.09
CA GLY A 44 -17.25 -2.62 9.37
C GLY A 44 -16.00 -2.42 8.53
N ALA A 45 -16.15 -2.18 7.23
CA ALA A 45 -15.04 -1.86 6.33
C ALA A 45 -14.29 -0.57 6.72
N TYR A 46 -14.99 0.48 7.12
CA TYR A 46 -14.35 1.70 7.64
C TYR A 46 -13.58 1.47 8.94
N ALA A 47 -14.15 0.69 9.88
CA ALA A 47 -13.47 0.36 11.13
C ALA A 47 -12.17 -0.42 10.85
N SER A 48 -12.24 -1.46 10.00
CA SER A 48 -11.08 -2.25 9.62
C SER A 48 -10.01 -1.44 8.87
N LEU A 49 -10.41 -0.50 8.01
CA LEU A 49 -9.48 0.41 7.33
C LEU A 49 -8.74 1.31 8.33
N LYS A 50 -9.45 1.85 9.33
CA LYS A 50 -8.85 2.69 10.37
C LYS A 50 -7.84 1.92 11.21
N ASP A 51 -8.15 0.69 11.59
CA ASP A 51 -7.23 -0.15 12.36
C ASP A 51 -6.02 -0.57 11.51
N TYR A 52 -6.24 -0.91 10.24
CA TYR A 52 -5.16 -1.23 9.30
C TYR A 52 -4.20 -0.05 9.08
N THR A 53 -4.74 1.15 8.86
CA THR A 53 -3.93 2.36 8.70
C THR A 53 -3.16 2.73 9.96
N LYS A 54 -3.74 2.48 11.16
CA LYS A 54 -3.04 2.65 12.42
C LYS A 54 -1.88 1.64 12.57
N ALA A 55 -2.14 0.36 12.32
CA ALA A 55 -1.12 -0.69 12.36
C ALA A 55 0.02 -0.43 11.37
N ALA A 56 -0.31 0.01 10.14
CA ALA A 56 0.69 0.37 9.13
C ALA A 56 1.57 1.55 9.58
N LYS A 57 0.99 2.56 10.23
CA LYS A 57 1.75 3.69 10.80
C LYS A 57 2.67 3.26 11.93
N GLU A 58 2.20 2.41 12.83
CA GLU A 58 3.02 1.89 13.93
C GLU A 58 4.16 1.01 13.41
N ALA A 59 3.92 0.17 12.40
CA ALA A 59 4.95 -0.62 11.73
C ALA A 59 6.00 0.29 11.07
N LYS A 60 5.56 1.33 10.35
CA LYS A 60 6.47 2.31 9.76
C LYS A 60 7.32 3.03 10.81
N ALA A 61 6.72 3.45 11.93
CA ALA A 61 7.45 4.10 13.01
C ALA A 61 8.52 3.20 13.62
N LYS A 62 8.23 1.90 13.81
CA LYS A 62 9.21 0.91 14.26
C LYS A 62 10.34 0.71 13.24
N ALA A 63 10.01 0.59 11.96
CA ALA A 63 11.01 0.46 10.89
C ALA A 63 11.90 1.71 10.76
N ASP A 64 11.34 2.90 10.94
CA ASP A 64 12.11 4.15 10.96
C ASP A 64 13.05 4.26 12.16
N GLU A 65 12.68 3.70 13.31
CA GLU A 65 13.56 3.63 14.47
C GLU A 65 14.74 2.65 14.23
N LEU A 66 14.47 1.47 13.65
CA LEU A 66 15.50 0.53 13.22
C LEU A 66 16.46 1.16 12.20
N LYS A 67 15.94 1.95 11.25
CA LYS A 67 16.76 2.72 10.30
C LYS A 67 17.69 3.70 11.01
N LYS A 68 17.19 4.42 12.02
CA LYS A 68 18.05 5.36 12.79
C LYS A 68 19.15 4.61 13.52
N GLN A 69 18.84 3.47 14.14
CA GLN A 69 19.84 2.61 14.77
C GLN A 69 20.90 2.14 13.77
N GLY A 70 20.47 1.65 12.59
CA GLY A 70 21.38 1.28 11.50
C GLY A 70 22.26 2.45 11.03
N THR A 71 21.71 3.67 10.99
CA THR A 71 22.48 4.89 10.63
C THR A 71 23.51 5.23 11.72
N GLU A 72 23.19 5.00 12.98
CA GLU A 72 24.12 5.21 14.09
C GLU A 72 25.29 4.21 14.03
N PHE A 73 25.01 2.93 13.77
CA PHE A 73 26.04 1.91 13.55
C PHE A 73 26.89 2.21 12.32
N TYR A 74 26.28 2.69 11.23
CA TYR A 74 26.99 3.13 10.03
C TYR A 74 28.02 4.24 10.34
N LYS A 75 27.64 5.23 11.17
CA LYS A 75 28.57 6.29 11.61
C LYS A 75 29.72 5.75 12.47
N LYS A 76 29.47 4.69 13.23
CA LYS A 76 30.49 3.97 14.03
C LYS A 76 31.36 3.02 13.20
N ARG A 77 31.14 2.94 11.88
CA ARG A 77 31.76 1.97 10.94
C ARG A 77 31.45 0.50 11.26
N GLN A 78 30.39 0.26 12.04
CA GLN A 78 29.85 -1.05 12.36
C GLN A 78 28.87 -1.44 11.25
N PHE A 79 29.40 -1.80 10.08
CA PHE A 79 28.60 -2.02 8.88
C PHE A 79 27.79 -3.32 8.94
N ASP A 80 28.29 -4.35 9.62
CA ASP A 80 27.59 -5.62 9.78
C ASP A 80 26.29 -5.45 10.58
N GLU A 81 26.38 -4.81 11.75
CA GLU A 81 25.23 -4.53 12.59
C GLU A 81 24.25 -3.55 11.92
N ALA A 82 24.76 -2.59 11.13
CA ALA A 82 23.92 -1.68 10.35
C ALA A 82 23.10 -2.44 9.28
N ILE A 83 23.71 -3.40 8.59
CA ILE A 83 23.05 -4.23 7.56
C ILE A 83 21.92 -5.05 8.18
N GLU A 84 22.14 -5.67 9.34
CA GLU A 84 21.10 -6.41 10.05
C GLU A 84 19.91 -5.52 10.41
N LYS A 85 20.18 -4.32 10.96
CA LYS A 85 19.11 -3.37 11.33
C LYS A 85 18.31 -2.87 10.12
N TYR A 86 18.95 -2.66 8.98
CA TYR A 86 18.24 -2.29 7.75
C TYR A 86 17.41 -3.44 7.16
N ASN A 87 17.88 -4.69 7.29
CA ASN A 87 17.08 -5.86 6.90
C ASN A 87 15.86 -6.03 7.82
N GLU A 88 16.02 -5.90 9.14
CA GLU A 88 14.89 -5.92 10.09
C GLU A 88 13.87 -4.81 9.78
N ALA A 89 14.34 -3.62 9.40
CA ALA A 89 13.47 -2.51 9.00
C ALA A 89 12.65 -2.87 7.74
N TRP A 90 13.29 -3.50 6.74
CA TRP A 90 12.65 -3.95 5.50
C TRP A 90 11.56 -4.99 5.72
N GLU A 91 11.79 -5.96 6.61
CA GLU A 91 10.80 -6.99 6.96
C GLU A 91 9.60 -6.40 7.72
N THR A 92 9.82 -5.35 8.52
CA THR A 92 8.76 -4.66 9.28
C THR A 92 7.89 -3.78 8.38
N HIS A 93 8.53 -2.96 7.55
CA HIS A 93 7.87 -2.08 6.60
C HIS A 93 8.68 -2.03 5.30
N LYS A 94 8.07 -2.41 4.19
CA LYS A 94 8.73 -2.38 2.88
C LYS A 94 8.75 -0.95 2.37
N ASP A 95 9.89 -0.27 2.54
CA ASP A 95 10.16 1.05 1.98
C ASP A 95 11.51 1.02 1.27
N ILE A 96 11.55 1.58 0.06
CA ILE A 96 12.74 1.61 -0.79
C ILE A 96 13.94 2.25 -0.09
N THR A 97 13.69 3.15 0.86
CA THR A 97 14.69 3.88 1.64
C THR A 97 15.56 2.94 2.49
N TYR A 98 15.01 1.83 2.98
CA TYR A 98 15.79 0.87 3.78
C TYR A 98 16.77 0.09 2.91
N LYS A 99 16.34 -0.30 1.71
CA LYS A 99 17.19 -1.00 0.71
C LYS A 99 18.31 -0.11 0.17
N THR A 100 18.06 1.18 -0.08
CA THR A 100 19.12 2.09 -0.51
C THR A 100 20.17 2.31 0.58
N ASN A 101 19.76 2.43 1.84
CA ASN A 101 20.69 2.52 2.97
C ASN A 101 21.47 1.21 3.18
N LEU A 102 20.83 0.05 2.98
CA LEU A 102 21.48 -1.26 2.99
C LEU A 102 22.57 -1.34 1.91
N GLY A 103 22.28 -0.89 0.69
CA GLY A 103 23.24 -0.82 -0.41
C GLY A 103 24.45 0.05 -0.08
N ALA A 104 24.22 1.22 0.52
CA ALA A 104 25.30 2.09 0.99
C ALA A 104 26.18 1.43 2.07
N ALA A 105 25.57 0.75 3.05
CA ALA A 105 26.30 0.02 4.10
C ALA A 105 27.17 -1.11 3.53
N LYS A 106 26.64 -1.87 2.56
CA LYS A 106 27.41 -2.95 1.88
C LYS A 106 28.52 -2.40 1.00
N PHE A 107 28.29 -1.27 0.35
CA PHE A 107 29.28 -0.60 -0.48
C PHE A 107 30.51 -0.17 0.35
N GLU A 108 30.30 0.50 1.49
CA GLU A 108 31.39 0.90 2.39
C GLU A 108 32.12 -0.30 3.02
N LYS A 109 31.41 -1.42 3.24
CA LYS A 109 32.02 -2.67 3.68
C LYS A 109 32.91 -3.31 2.60
N GLY A 110 32.75 -2.93 1.33
CA GLY A 110 33.44 -3.52 0.17
C GLY A 110 32.72 -4.73 -0.44
N ASP A 111 31.48 -5.01 -0.02
CA ASP A 111 30.61 -6.02 -0.63
C ASP A 111 29.82 -5.40 -1.79
N TYR A 112 30.48 -5.31 -2.94
CA TYR A 112 29.89 -4.72 -4.15
C TYR A 112 28.81 -5.61 -4.77
N GLU A 113 28.94 -6.94 -4.68
CA GLU A 113 27.92 -7.88 -5.19
C GLU A 113 26.62 -7.75 -4.40
N GLY A 114 26.71 -7.75 -3.07
CA GLY A 114 25.55 -7.57 -2.20
C GLY A 114 24.91 -6.19 -2.32
N CYS A 115 25.68 -5.16 -2.68
CA CYS A 115 25.17 -3.82 -3.00
C CYS A 115 24.36 -3.82 -4.31
N ILE A 116 24.89 -4.41 -5.38
CA ILE A 116 24.18 -4.51 -6.67
C ILE A 116 22.85 -5.26 -6.49
N GLN A 117 22.87 -6.35 -5.73
CA GLN A 117 21.64 -7.09 -5.42
C GLN A 117 20.61 -6.21 -4.69
N ALA A 118 21.03 -5.48 -3.65
CA ALA A 118 20.15 -4.57 -2.91
C ALA A 118 19.56 -3.46 -3.80
N CYS A 119 20.37 -2.91 -4.72
CA CYS A 119 19.92 -1.91 -5.69
C CYS A 119 18.92 -2.48 -6.70
N ASN A 120 19.13 -3.70 -7.19
CA ASN A 120 18.18 -4.37 -8.09
C ASN A 120 16.84 -4.62 -7.41
N GLU A 121 16.85 -5.14 -6.18
CA GLU A 121 15.63 -5.37 -5.40
C GLU A 121 14.88 -4.06 -5.10
N ALA A 122 15.61 -2.96 -4.85
CA ALA A 122 15.00 -1.65 -4.69
C ALA A 122 14.30 -1.18 -5.98
N VAL A 123 14.95 -1.33 -7.13
CA VAL A 123 14.38 -0.97 -8.44
C VAL A 123 13.16 -1.83 -8.77
N GLU A 124 13.21 -3.13 -8.51
CA GLU A 124 12.10 -4.05 -8.74
C GLU A 124 10.89 -3.67 -7.88
N TYR A 125 11.09 -3.45 -6.59
CA TYR A 125 10.03 -2.99 -5.70
C TYR A 125 9.44 -1.63 -6.12
N GLY A 126 10.30 -0.69 -6.54
CA GLY A 126 9.86 0.59 -7.09
C GLY A 126 9.02 0.45 -8.36
N ARG A 127 9.37 -0.51 -9.23
CA ARG A 127 8.59 -0.83 -10.44
C ARG A 127 7.25 -1.47 -10.09
N GLU A 128 7.18 -2.33 -9.09
CA GLU A 128 5.92 -2.94 -8.63
C GLU A 128 4.93 -1.87 -8.15
N ILE A 129 5.37 -0.96 -7.27
CA ILE A 129 4.53 0.15 -6.79
C ILE A 129 4.05 1.00 -7.97
N TYR A 130 4.95 1.32 -8.90
CA TYR A 130 4.61 2.12 -10.07
C TYR A 130 3.65 1.39 -11.02
N ALA A 131 3.80 0.07 -11.18
CA ALA A 131 2.92 -0.77 -12.01
C ALA A 131 1.51 -0.88 -11.41
N GLU A 132 1.40 -1.03 -10.09
CA GLU A 132 0.12 -0.99 -9.36
C GLU A 132 -0.56 0.38 -9.56
N TYR A 133 0.19 1.46 -9.36
CA TYR A 133 -0.29 2.83 -9.56
C TYR A 133 -0.76 3.05 -11.01
N ARG A 134 0.02 2.59 -12.00
CA ARG A 134 -0.33 2.65 -13.42
C ARG A 134 -1.50 1.75 -13.79
N SER A 135 -1.74 0.65 -13.09
CA SER A 135 -2.91 -0.22 -13.34
C SER A 135 -4.19 0.37 -12.74
N SER A 136 -4.07 1.11 -11.63
CA SER A 136 -5.15 1.85 -10.99
C SER A 136 -5.57 3.11 -11.75
N TRP A 137 -4.61 3.87 -12.31
CA TRP A 137 -4.85 5.16 -12.98
C TRP A 137 -5.83 5.11 -14.18
N PRO A 138 -5.76 4.12 -15.10
CA PRO A 138 -6.70 3.97 -16.20
C PRO A 138 -8.13 3.74 -15.74
N ARG A 139 -8.36 3.05 -14.62
CA ARG A 139 -9.72 2.85 -14.07
C ARG A 139 -10.31 4.15 -13.54
N ALA A 140 -9.51 4.94 -12.82
CA ALA A 140 -9.96 6.25 -12.31
C ALA A 140 -10.22 7.26 -13.44
N SER A 141 -9.33 7.33 -14.43
CA SER A 141 -9.46 8.26 -15.58
C SER A 141 -10.58 7.86 -16.54
N SER A 142 -10.77 6.56 -16.82
CA SER A 142 -11.92 6.09 -17.61
C SER A 142 -13.26 6.28 -16.88
N ALA A 143 -13.31 6.10 -15.55
CA ALA A 143 -14.49 6.42 -14.75
C ALA A 143 -14.82 7.92 -14.77
N TRP A 144 -13.81 8.79 -14.71
CA TRP A 144 -13.97 10.25 -14.80
C TRP A 144 -14.46 10.70 -16.18
N VAL A 145 -13.88 10.13 -17.24
CA VAL A 145 -14.31 10.38 -18.64
C VAL A 145 -15.74 9.86 -18.87
N ALA A 146 -16.08 8.67 -18.36
CA ALA A 146 -17.42 8.09 -18.49
C ALA A 146 -18.49 8.82 -17.65
N ARG A 147 -18.12 9.45 -16.52
CA ARG A 147 -19.03 10.28 -15.72
C ARG A 147 -19.33 11.61 -16.43
N ARG A 148 -18.30 12.25 -16.99
CA ARG A 148 -18.45 13.50 -17.76
C ARG A 148 -19.26 13.30 -19.05
N ALA A 149 -19.15 12.13 -19.69
CA ALA A 149 -19.95 11.79 -20.88
C ALA A 149 -21.45 11.58 -20.57
N ARG A 150 -21.81 11.14 -19.36
CA ARG A 150 -23.21 10.99 -18.93
C ARG A 150 -23.85 12.32 -18.53
N GLU A 151 -23.10 13.20 -17.88
CA GLU A 151 -23.59 14.51 -17.44
C GLU A 151 -23.73 15.52 -18.61
N GLY A 152 -23.01 15.31 -19.73
CA GLY A 152 -23.12 16.14 -20.94
C GLY A 152 -24.21 15.76 -21.93
N CYS A 153 -25.00 14.71 -21.68
CA CYS A 153 -25.99 14.19 -22.64
C CYS A 153 -27.46 14.56 -22.29
N VAL A 154 -27.70 15.38 -21.27
CA VAL A 154 -29.06 15.77 -20.81
C VAL A 154 -29.49 17.16 -21.31
N THR A 155 -28.75 17.77 -22.23
CA THR A 155 -29.15 19.04 -22.86
C THR A 155 -29.08 18.94 -24.39
N MET A 156 -30.10 18.29 -24.97
CA MET A 156 -30.56 18.58 -26.34
C MET A 156 -32.09 18.52 -26.35
#